data_AF-A0A3P8G7Q7-F1
#
_entry.id   AF-A0A3P8G7Q7-F1
#
_cell.length_a   1.000
_cell.length_b   1.000
_cell.length_c   1.000
_cell.angle_alpha   90.00
_cell.angle_beta   90.00
_cell.angle_gamma   90.00
#
_symmetry.space_group_name_H-M   'P 1'
#
loop_
_entity.id
_entity.type
_entity.pdbx_description
1 polymer ?
#
loop_
_entity_poly.entity_id
_entity_poly.type
_entity_poly.pdbx_seq_one_letter_code
_entity_poly.pdbx_strand_id
1 'polypeptide(L)'
;MVPYVRNPSYDNFFDIKHPKLKTGYTLLHLSHVLDSRCSLFQTTPVWNSLSKYVDSFRLMMRIFGLALSEQCDKLLVELRKIDDSAIQLGGFDTIVTEKLIRIVDTCETRSDDSSLKPGEPQLPSVSDVKSVQNELVRIQGGSQCTTPNFFKLAEEFIFNGVINNSDCIKQELEAVSDLYSKFDEERRKEYTEAVKMQKSEKVVKKTKEKLREILDKEEQITYFQNNTKIIKDAWLAPRTRQEARWSRLKEWRSEILSQRQKQDNSSPVQ
;
A
#
# COMPACT_ATOMS: atom_id res chain seq x y z
N MET A 1 17.10 -2.53 11.33
CA MET A 1 15.70 -2.35 11.74
C MET A 1 15.49 -0.86 11.96
N VAL A 2 14.76 -0.18 11.08
CA VAL A 2 14.44 1.24 11.25
C VAL A 2 13.29 1.34 12.26
N PRO A 3 13.44 2.07 13.37
CA PRO A 3 12.36 2.27 14.33
C PRO A 3 11.33 3.18 13.69
N TYR A 4 10.12 2.66 13.47
CA TYR A 4 8.98 3.44 13.00
C TYR A 4 8.69 4.55 14.02
N VAL A 5 9.00 5.79 13.65
CA VAL A 5 8.46 7.00 14.28
C VAL A 5 6.96 7.02 13.98
N ARG A 6 6.15 6.50 14.89
CA ARG A 6 4.69 6.67 14.84
C ARG A 6 4.40 8.15 15.07
N ASN A 7 4.00 8.82 14.01
CA ASN A 7 3.42 10.15 14.07
C ASN A 7 2.07 10.02 14.83
N PRO A 8 1.84 10.71 15.95
CA PRO A 8 0.63 10.56 16.78
C PRO A 8 -0.66 11.01 16.09
N SER A 9 -0.58 11.57 14.89
CA SER A 9 -1.67 12.17 14.13
C SER A 9 -1.98 11.48 12.78
N TYR A 10 -1.41 10.30 12.50
CA TYR A 10 -1.64 9.58 11.22
C TYR A 10 -2.26 8.18 11.44
N ASP A 11 -3.55 8.08 11.12
CA ASP A 11 -4.30 6.93 10.62
C ASP A 11 -4.11 5.55 11.25
N ASN A 12 -4.73 5.36 12.43
CA ASN A 12 -5.12 4.05 12.94
C ASN A 12 -6.36 3.46 12.22
N PHE A 13 -6.86 4.09 11.13
CA PHE A 13 -8.12 3.68 10.47
C PHE A 13 -8.01 2.33 9.72
N PHE A 14 -6.78 1.88 9.43
CA PHE A 14 -6.49 0.68 8.65
C PHE A 14 -5.68 -0.40 9.40
N ASP A 15 -5.54 -0.31 10.73
CA ASP A 15 -4.88 -1.37 11.48
C ASP A 15 -5.83 -2.58 11.62
N ILE A 16 -5.58 -3.63 10.84
CA ILE A 16 -6.41 -4.85 10.67
C ILE A 16 -6.63 -5.63 11.99
N LYS A 17 -6.00 -5.21 13.10
CA LYS A 17 -5.96 -5.95 14.37
C LYS A 17 -7.21 -5.81 15.24
N HIS A 18 -8.07 -4.81 15.02
CA HIS A 18 -9.25 -4.58 15.86
C HIS A 18 -10.52 -4.31 15.04
N PRO A 19 -11.08 -5.35 14.37
CA PRO A 19 -12.30 -5.21 13.56
C PRO A 19 -13.50 -4.68 14.37
N LYS A 20 -13.57 -5.02 15.67
CA LYS A 20 -14.59 -4.53 16.62
C LYS A 20 -14.52 -3.00 16.73
N LEU A 21 -13.36 -2.45 17.08
CA LEU A 21 -13.14 -1.01 17.23
C LEU A 21 -13.41 -0.26 15.92
N LYS A 22 -12.94 -0.80 14.78
CA LYS A 22 -13.18 -0.19 13.47
C LYS A 22 -14.67 -0.08 13.18
N THR A 23 -15.43 -1.15 13.42
CA THR A 23 -16.88 -1.16 13.27
C THR A 23 -17.55 -0.17 14.23
N GLY A 24 -17.04 -0.05 15.46
CA GLY A 24 -17.53 0.95 16.41
C GLY A 24 -17.37 2.38 15.89
N TYR A 25 -16.15 2.75 15.44
CA TYR A 25 -15.88 4.08 14.90
C TYR A 25 -16.64 4.38 13.60
N THR A 26 -16.84 3.39 12.73
CA THR A 26 -17.65 3.61 11.52
C THR A 26 -19.11 3.90 11.88
N LEU A 27 -19.70 3.19 12.84
CA LEU A 27 -21.06 3.47 13.31
C LEU A 27 -21.16 4.85 13.98
N LEU A 28 -20.17 5.25 14.78
CA LEU A 28 -20.13 6.60 15.36
C LEU A 28 -20.04 7.68 14.27
N HIS A 29 -19.23 7.46 13.25
CA HIS A 29 -19.12 8.38 12.12
C HIS A 29 -20.44 8.47 11.34
N LEU A 30 -21.11 7.34 11.10
CA LEU A 30 -22.43 7.33 10.46
C LEU A 30 -23.48 8.07 11.29
N SER A 31 -23.51 7.85 12.61
CA SER A 31 -24.39 8.58 13.52
C SER A 31 -24.14 10.10 13.44
N HIS A 32 -22.89 10.53 13.45
CA HIS A 32 -22.52 11.95 13.29
C HIS A 32 -22.92 12.51 11.91
N VAL A 33 -22.79 11.72 10.85
CA VAL A 33 -23.25 12.12 9.50
C VAL A 33 -24.77 12.30 9.48
N LEU A 34 -25.51 11.41 10.15
CA LEU A 34 -26.98 11.54 10.30
C LEU A 34 -27.39 12.74 11.18
N ASP A 35 -26.52 13.20 12.08
CA ASP A 35 -26.74 14.45 12.83
C ASP A 35 -26.45 15.68 11.97
N SER A 36 -25.30 15.70 11.30
CA SER A 36 -24.75 16.92 10.69
C SER A 36 -25.18 17.15 9.25
N ARG A 37 -25.45 16.09 8.47
CA ARG A 37 -25.69 16.18 7.02
C ARG A 37 -27.10 15.80 6.60
N CYS A 38 -27.94 15.30 7.50
CA CYS A 38 -29.33 14.95 7.16
C CYS A 38 -30.13 16.12 6.58
N SER A 39 -29.86 17.36 7.01
CA SER A 39 -30.50 18.56 6.47
C SER A 39 -30.28 18.75 4.96
N LEU A 40 -29.11 18.34 4.44
CA LEU A 40 -28.77 18.44 3.02
C LEU A 40 -29.58 17.47 2.16
N PHE A 41 -30.03 16.36 2.74
CA PHE A 41 -30.80 15.36 2.02
C PHE A 41 -32.30 15.66 2.00
N GLN A 42 -32.80 16.58 2.85
CA GLN A 42 -34.23 16.88 2.99
C GLN A 42 -34.97 17.19 1.69
N THR A 43 -34.28 17.74 0.69
CA THR A 43 -34.84 18.11 -0.61
C THR A 43 -34.79 16.98 -1.64
N THR A 44 -34.22 15.83 -1.30
CA THR A 44 -34.05 14.69 -2.22
C THR A 44 -35.17 13.66 -2.04
N PRO A 45 -35.59 12.95 -3.10
CA PRO A 45 -36.61 11.90 -2.98
C PRO A 45 -36.18 10.75 -2.03
N VAL A 46 -34.86 10.52 -1.89
CA VAL A 46 -34.27 9.56 -0.95
C VAL A 46 -34.62 9.89 0.51
N TRP A 47 -34.86 11.16 0.82
CA TRP A 47 -35.24 11.60 2.17
C TRP A 47 -36.56 11.02 2.65
N ASN A 48 -37.55 10.86 1.77
CA ASN A 48 -38.86 10.35 2.18
C ASN A 48 -38.79 8.90 2.70
N SER A 49 -37.83 8.13 2.20
CA SER A 49 -37.55 6.78 2.67
C SER A 49 -36.66 6.80 3.92
N LEU A 50 -35.63 7.65 3.93
CA LEU A 50 -34.67 7.72 5.03
C LEU A 50 -35.27 8.36 6.30
N SER A 51 -36.09 9.41 6.17
CA SER A 51 -36.60 10.25 7.26
C SER A 51 -37.34 9.46 8.34
N LYS A 52 -38.01 8.36 7.93
CA LYS A 52 -38.73 7.46 8.83
C LYS A 52 -37.81 6.70 9.79
N TYR A 53 -36.54 6.51 9.41
CA TYR A 53 -35.57 5.71 10.15
C TYR A 53 -34.40 6.54 10.70
N VAL A 54 -34.23 7.80 10.29
CA VAL A 54 -33.07 8.64 10.67
C VAL A 54 -32.85 8.65 12.18
N ASP A 55 -33.88 8.96 12.96
CA ASP A 55 -33.73 9.14 14.40
C ASP A 55 -33.41 7.81 15.11
N SER A 56 -34.01 6.72 14.63
CA SER A 56 -33.71 5.35 15.11
C SER A 56 -32.26 4.96 14.77
N PHE A 57 -31.84 5.14 13.51
CA PHE A 57 -30.46 4.84 13.10
C PHE A 57 -29.44 5.71 13.82
N ARG A 58 -29.72 7.01 13.99
CA ARG A 58 -28.85 7.94 14.71
C ARG A 58 -28.58 7.44 16.13
N LEU A 59 -29.64 7.12 16.88
CA LEU A 59 -29.55 6.63 18.25
C LEU A 59 -28.84 5.28 18.32
N MET A 60 -29.24 4.34 17.47
CA MET A 60 -28.74 2.97 17.52
C MET A 60 -27.30 2.84 17.02
N MET A 61 -26.92 3.55 15.95
CA MET A 61 -25.53 3.60 15.51
C MET A 61 -24.63 4.29 16.55
N ARG A 62 -25.13 5.27 17.29
CA ARG A 62 -24.39 5.86 18.42
C ARG A 62 -24.16 4.83 19.52
N ILE A 63 -25.20 4.12 19.95
CA ILE A 63 -25.12 3.18 21.07
C ILE A 63 -24.27 1.96 20.73
N PHE A 64 -24.51 1.32 19.58
CA PHE A 64 -23.65 0.22 19.10
C PHE A 64 -22.23 0.70 18.80
N GLY A 65 -22.08 1.92 18.27
CA GLY A 65 -20.77 2.53 18.02
C GLY A 65 -19.95 2.73 19.30
N LEU A 66 -20.57 3.25 20.36
CA LEU A 66 -19.94 3.42 21.67
C LEU A 66 -19.62 2.08 22.34
N ALA A 67 -20.51 1.08 22.23
CA ALA A 67 -20.28 -0.27 22.76
C ALA A 67 -19.11 -0.98 22.05
N LEU A 68 -19.05 -0.93 20.72
CA LEU A 68 -18.01 -1.58 19.92
C LEU A 68 -16.67 -0.84 19.97
N SER A 69 -16.68 0.47 20.24
CA SER A 69 -15.46 1.27 20.47
C SER A 69 -15.01 1.27 21.93
N GLU A 70 -15.67 0.50 22.79
CA GLU A 70 -15.32 0.29 24.20
C GLU A 70 -15.34 1.59 25.04
N GLN A 71 -16.13 2.58 24.61
CA GLN A 71 -16.29 3.88 25.28
C GLN A 71 -17.41 3.81 26.34
N CYS A 72 -17.22 2.98 27.37
CA CYS A 72 -18.23 2.68 28.39
C CYS A 72 -18.76 3.93 29.11
N ASP A 73 -17.91 4.92 29.44
CA ASP A 73 -18.34 6.14 30.12
C ASP A 73 -19.36 6.94 29.29
N LYS A 74 -19.07 7.10 27.99
CA LYS A 74 -19.95 7.82 27.08
C LYS A 74 -21.21 7.02 26.79
N LEU A 75 -21.08 5.69 26.67
CA LEU A 75 -22.21 4.80 26.50
C LEU A 75 -23.17 4.92 27.69
N LEU A 76 -22.65 4.91 28.91
CA LEU A 76 -23.43 5.06 30.14
C LEU A 76 -24.20 6.38 30.16
N VAL A 77 -23.56 7.48 29.75
CA VAL A 77 -24.22 8.80 29.65
C VAL A 77 -25.35 8.78 28.63
N GLU A 78 -25.17 8.13 27.48
CA GLU A 78 -26.24 8.03 26.48
C GLU A 78 -27.37 7.10 26.92
N LEU A 79 -27.07 5.95 27.53
CA LEU A 79 -28.08 5.02 28.04
C LEU A 79 -28.95 5.64 29.15
N ARG A 80 -28.37 6.49 30.01
CA ARG A 80 -29.13 7.22 31.05
C ARG A 80 -30.10 8.26 30.50
N LYS A 81 -29.89 8.74 29.27
CA LYS A 81 -30.81 9.68 28.60
C LYS A 81 -31.98 8.97 27.93
N ILE A 82 -31.94 7.64 27.80
CA ILE A 82 -32.98 6.86 27.16
C ILE A 82 -34.19 6.78 28.10
N ASP A 83 -35.27 7.42 27.67
CA ASP A 83 -36.62 7.30 28.23
C ASP A 83 -37.47 6.32 27.41
N ASP A 84 -38.72 6.09 27.84
CA ASP A 84 -39.62 5.15 27.15
C ASP A 84 -39.87 5.53 25.68
N SER A 85 -39.81 6.82 25.33
CA SER A 85 -39.98 7.29 23.96
C SER A 85 -38.79 6.87 23.08
N ALA A 86 -37.57 7.00 23.61
CA ALA A 86 -36.34 6.58 22.96
C ALA A 86 -36.24 5.04 22.87
N ILE A 87 -36.81 4.29 23.81
CA ILE A 87 -36.93 2.83 23.75
C ILE A 87 -37.75 2.42 22.51
N GLN A 88 -38.92 3.02 22.32
CA GLN A 88 -39.79 2.73 21.18
C GLN A 88 -39.15 3.20 19.86
N LEU A 89 -38.54 4.39 19.85
CA LEU A 89 -37.84 4.95 18.68
C LEU A 89 -36.65 4.09 18.23
N GLY A 90 -35.83 3.65 19.19
CA GLY A 90 -34.64 2.85 18.95
C GLY A 90 -34.93 1.37 18.68
N GLY A 91 -36.16 0.91 18.90
CA GLY A 91 -36.51 -0.50 18.74
C GLY A 91 -35.75 -1.39 19.72
N PHE A 92 -35.61 -0.95 20.97
CA PHE A 92 -34.90 -1.64 22.06
C PHE A 92 -35.69 -2.85 22.56
N ASP A 93 -35.74 -3.89 21.74
CA ASP A 93 -36.26 -5.19 22.12
C ASP A 93 -35.24 -5.97 22.99
N THR A 94 -35.72 -6.97 23.70
CA THR A 94 -34.97 -8.00 24.43
C THR A 94 -33.78 -8.54 23.63
N ILE A 95 -33.97 -8.86 22.34
CA ILE A 95 -32.90 -9.35 21.46
C ILE A 95 -31.79 -8.30 21.25
N VAL A 96 -32.16 -7.02 21.13
CA VAL A 96 -31.21 -5.92 20.90
C VAL A 96 -30.39 -5.66 22.15
N THR A 97 -31.06 -5.58 23.29
CA THR A 97 -30.43 -5.39 24.60
C THR A 97 -29.51 -6.55 24.97
N GLU A 98 -29.92 -7.80 24.73
CA GLU A 98 -29.05 -8.98 24.93
C GLU A 98 -27.79 -8.93 24.07
N LYS A 99 -27.90 -8.53 22.79
CA LYS A 99 -26.72 -8.39 21.92
C LYS A 99 -25.80 -7.26 22.39
N LEU A 100 -26.35 -6.14 22.86
CA LEU A 100 -25.56 -5.05 23.43
C LEU A 100 -24.81 -5.50 24.69
N ILE A 101 -25.48 -6.23 25.59
CA ILE A 101 -24.85 -6.81 26.78
C ILE A 101 -23.70 -7.72 26.36
N ARG A 102 -23.92 -8.66 25.42
CA ARG A 102 -22.84 -9.54 24.93
C ARG A 102 -21.66 -8.78 24.34
N ILE A 103 -21.90 -7.68 23.62
CA ILE A 103 -20.80 -6.85 23.09
C ILE A 103 -20.02 -6.20 24.22
N VAL A 104 -20.71 -5.66 25.23
CA VAL A 104 -20.10 -5.04 26.41
C VAL A 104 -19.31 -6.07 27.22
N ASP A 105 -19.80 -7.31 27.34
CA ASP A 105 -19.10 -8.42 28.03
C ASP A 105 -17.76 -8.80 27.39
N THR A 106 -17.62 -8.58 26.08
CA THR A 106 -16.38 -8.88 25.34
C THR A 106 -15.33 -7.78 25.42
N CYS A 107 -15.56 -6.70 26.18
CA CYS A 107 -14.59 -5.62 26.32
C CYS A 107 -13.37 -6.08 27.15
N GLU A 108 -12.17 -5.73 26.69
CA GLU A 108 -10.98 -5.89 27.51
C GLU A 108 -11.06 -4.89 28.67
N THR A 109 -10.94 -5.38 29.90
CA THR A 109 -11.09 -4.56 31.11
C THR A 109 -9.78 -4.44 31.87
N ARG A 110 -9.60 -3.28 32.50
CA ARG A 110 -8.55 -3.06 33.51
C ARG A 110 -9.14 -3.17 34.90
N SER A 111 -8.31 -3.54 35.88
CA SER A 111 -8.73 -3.47 37.28
C SER A 111 -9.02 -2.02 37.68
N ASP A 112 -10.00 -1.83 38.54
CA ASP A 112 -10.43 -0.48 38.97
C ASP A 112 -9.29 0.29 39.65
N ASP A 113 -8.39 -0.42 40.33
CA ASP A 113 -7.23 0.13 41.05
C ASP A 113 -6.01 0.44 40.15
N SER A 114 -6.07 0.13 38.84
CA SER A 114 -4.93 0.31 37.94
C SER A 114 -4.75 1.78 37.53
N SER A 115 -3.52 2.29 37.65
CA SER A 115 -3.17 3.62 37.12
C SER A 115 -3.10 3.62 35.60
N LEU A 116 -3.66 4.64 34.96
CA LEU A 116 -3.56 4.83 33.50
C LEU A 116 -2.10 5.12 33.11
N LYS A 117 -1.52 4.27 32.25
CA LYS A 117 -0.17 4.49 31.72
C LYS A 117 -0.22 5.40 30.49
N PRO A 118 0.66 6.41 30.38
CA PRO A 118 0.77 7.22 29.17
C PRO A 118 1.19 6.37 27.96
N GLY A 119 0.45 6.47 26.86
CA GLY A 119 0.78 5.79 25.59
C GLY A 119 0.16 4.40 25.40
N GLU A 120 -0.54 3.86 26.40
CA GLU A 120 -1.36 2.65 26.26
C GLU A 120 -2.83 3.01 25.96
N PRO A 121 -3.57 2.16 25.21
CA PRO A 121 -4.99 2.38 24.99
C PRO A 121 -5.75 2.38 26.33
N GLN A 122 -6.64 3.36 26.50
CA GLN A 122 -7.47 3.46 27.70
C GLN A 122 -8.56 2.39 27.66
N LEU A 123 -8.37 1.31 28.42
CA LEU A 123 -9.36 0.27 28.61
C LEU A 123 -10.41 0.68 29.66
N PRO A 124 -11.68 0.31 29.48
CA PRO A 124 -12.72 0.52 30.48
C PRO A 124 -12.42 -0.27 31.77
N SER A 125 -12.85 0.27 32.92
CA SER A 125 -12.73 -0.45 34.18
C SER A 125 -13.82 -1.53 34.30
N VAL A 126 -13.61 -2.51 35.19
CA VAL A 126 -14.61 -3.55 35.47
C VAL A 126 -15.90 -2.91 36.02
N SER A 127 -15.77 -1.85 36.81
CA SER A 127 -16.91 -1.10 37.34
C SER A 127 -17.71 -0.36 36.26
N ASP A 128 -17.05 0.18 35.23
CA ASP A 128 -17.71 0.89 34.12
C ASP A 128 -18.55 -0.08 33.29
N VAL A 129 -17.99 -1.25 32.97
CA VAL A 129 -18.68 -2.32 32.24
C VAL A 129 -19.92 -2.79 33.01
N LYS A 130 -19.81 -3.03 34.33
CA LYS A 130 -20.94 -3.40 35.18
C LYS A 130 -22.01 -2.31 35.25
N SER A 131 -21.61 -1.05 35.31
CA SER A 131 -22.54 0.08 35.34
C SER A 131 -23.36 0.16 34.06
N VAL A 132 -22.72 -0.05 32.91
CA VAL A 132 -23.39 -0.12 31.60
C VAL A 132 -24.36 -1.32 31.54
N GLN A 133 -23.93 -2.50 32.00
CA GLN A 133 -24.78 -3.69 32.04
C GLN A 133 -26.05 -3.45 32.87
N ASN A 134 -25.91 -2.89 34.08
CA ASN A 134 -27.06 -2.59 34.95
C ASN A 134 -28.05 -1.63 34.28
N GLU A 135 -27.53 -0.64 33.55
CA GLU A 135 -28.36 0.32 32.83
C GLU A 135 -29.09 -0.33 31.64
N LEU A 136 -28.43 -1.25 30.92
CA LEU A 136 -29.07 -2.05 29.86
C LEU A 136 -30.16 -2.96 30.41
N VAL A 137 -29.95 -3.57 31.58
CA VAL A 137 -30.97 -4.37 32.28
C VAL A 137 -32.14 -3.49 32.73
N ARG A 138 -31.89 -2.25 33.19
CA ARG A 138 -32.96 -1.27 33.48
C ARG A 138 -33.81 -1.01 32.24
N ILE A 139 -33.17 -0.76 31.09
CA ILE A 139 -33.87 -0.51 29.82
C ILE A 139 -34.68 -1.75 29.39
N GLN A 140 -34.13 -2.96 29.57
CA GLN A 140 -34.83 -4.21 29.30
C GLN A 140 -36.07 -4.42 30.20
N GLY A 141 -35.99 -4.03 31.47
CA GLY A 141 -37.07 -4.17 32.45
C GLY A 141 -38.11 -3.03 32.44
N GLY A 142 -37.81 -1.90 31.80
CA GLY A 142 -38.61 -0.68 31.89
C GLY A 142 -39.83 -0.64 30.97
N SER A 143 -39.82 -1.33 29.81
CA SER A 143 -40.90 -1.18 28.83
C SER A 143 -40.94 -2.35 27.83
N GLN A 144 -42.15 -2.80 27.48
CA GLN A 144 -42.35 -3.67 26.32
C GLN A 144 -42.21 -2.81 25.04
N CYS A 145 -41.12 -3.01 24.31
CA CYS A 145 -40.95 -2.43 22.98
C CYS A 145 -42.08 -2.98 22.08
N THR A 146 -42.97 -2.09 21.65
CA THR A 146 -44.09 -2.43 20.75
C THR A 146 -43.70 -2.28 19.28
N THR A 147 -42.64 -1.51 19.02
CA THR A 147 -42.04 -1.36 17.70
C THR A 147 -41.23 -2.59 17.32
N PRO A 148 -41.15 -2.92 16.02
CA PRO A 148 -40.32 -4.01 15.54
C PRO A 148 -38.85 -3.77 15.91
N ASN A 149 -38.16 -4.85 16.23
CA ASN A 149 -36.73 -4.89 16.54
C ASN A 149 -35.90 -4.05 15.56
N PHE A 150 -34.96 -3.24 16.06
CA PHE A 150 -34.03 -2.45 15.25
C PHE A 150 -33.38 -3.24 14.10
N PHE A 151 -33.00 -4.49 14.32
CA PHE A 151 -32.40 -5.31 13.26
C PHE A 151 -33.36 -5.56 12.10
N LYS A 152 -34.66 -5.75 12.38
CA LYS A 152 -35.67 -5.89 11.33
C LYS A 152 -35.89 -4.57 10.59
N LEU A 153 -35.94 -3.46 11.32
CA LEU A 153 -36.00 -2.12 10.70
C LEU A 153 -34.79 -1.86 9.79
N ALA A 154 -33.61 -2.25 10.23
CA ALA A 154 -32.38 -2.14 9.45
C ALA A 154 -32.42 -3.03 8.21
N GLU A 155 -32.87 -4.28 8.32
CA GLU A 155 -33.05 -5.20 7.20
C GLU A 155 -34.06 -4.66 6.18
N GLU A 156 -35.21 -4.16 6.64
CA GLU A 156 -36.23 -3.56 5.78
C GLU A 156 -35.69 -2.33 5.04
N PHE A 157 -34.94 -1.46 5.73
CA PHE A 157 -34.31 -0.30 5.11
C PHE A 157 -33.25 -0.71 4.09
N ILE A 158 -32.38 -1.67 4.40
CA ILE A 158 -31.35 -2.15 3.48
C ILE A 158 -32.01 -2.78 2.25
N PHE A 159 -33.00 -3.65 2.46
CA PHE A 159 -33.65 -4.37 1.37
C PHE A 159 -34.47 -3.43 0.47
N ASN A 160 -35.33 -2.60 1.05
CA ASN A 160 -36.23 -1.74 0.27
C ASN A 160 -35.59 -0.40 -0.13
N GLY A 161 -34.79 0.19 0.76
CA GLY A 161 -34.20 1.51 0.57
C GLY A 161 -32.90 1.51 -0.22
N VAL A 162 -32.12 0.42 -0.16
CA VAL A 162 -30.81 0.32 -0.83
C VAL A 162 -30.83 -0.71 -1.94
N ILE A 163 -31.12 -1.99 -1.64
CA ILE A 163 -30.96 -3.10 -2.60
C ILE A 163 -32.01 -3.03 -3.71
N ASN A 164 -33.28 -2.84 -3.39
CA ASN A 164 -34.36 -2.79 -4.39
C ASN A 164 -34.59 -1.38 -4.95
N ASN A 165 -33.82 -0.38 -4.50
CA ASN A 165 -33.95 0.98 -4.97
C ASN A 165 -33.18 1.15 -6.29
N SER A 166 -33.92 1.28 -7.39
CA SER A 166 -33.36 1.44 -8.73
C SER A 166 -32.41 2.64 -8.85
N ASP A 167 -32.67 3.72 -8.11
CA ASP A 167 -31.85 4.92 -8.15
C ASP A 167 -30.50 4.69 -7.46
N CYS A 168 -30.49 3.96 -6.33
CA CYS A 168 -29.25 3.57 -5.64
C CYS A 168 -28.41 2.64 -6.52
N ILE A 169 -29.03 1.61 -7.12
CA ILE A 169 -28.34 0.70 -8.04
C ILE A 169 -27.77 1.48 -9.24
N LYS A 170 -28.53 2.42 -9.80
CA LYS A 170 -28.08 3.22 -10.94
C LYS A 170 -26.88 4.10 -10.56
N GLN A 171 -26.92 4.76 -9.41
CA GLN A 171 -25.80 5.56 -8.91
C GLN A 171 -24.55 4.71 -8.64
N GLU A 172 -24.70 3.52 -8.07
CA GLU A 172 -23.60 2.58 -7.87
C GLU A 172 -23.00 2.14 -9.21
N LEU A 173 -23.83 1.81 -10.21
CA LEU A 173 -23.37 1.47 -11.54
C LEU A 173 -22.63 2.63 -12.23
N GLU A 174 -23.14 3.85 -12.08
CA GLU A 174 -22.47 5.07 -12.58
C GLU A 174 -21.12 5.29 -11.89
N ALA A 175 -21.06 5.20 -10.56
CA ALA A 175 -19.82 5.35 -9.80
C ALA A 175 -18.78 4.28 -10.17
N VAL A 176 -19.21 3.03 -10.37
CA VAL A 176 -18.35 1.94 -10.84
C VAL A 176 -17.87 2.19 -12.26
N SER A 177 -18.75 2.65 -13.16
CA SER A 177 -18.39 2.99 -14.54
C SER A 177 -17.37 4.13 -14.61
N ASP A 178 -17.54 5.15 -13.79
CA ASP A 178 -16.59 6.26 -13.65
C ASP A 178 -15.24 5.78 -13.13
N LEU A 179 -15.23 4.84 -12.19
CA LEU A 179 -14.00 4.27 -11.64
C LEU A 179 -13.24 3.47 -12.70
N TYR A 180 -13.94 2.66 -13.51
CA TYR A 180 -13.32 1.96 -14.64
C TYR A 180 -12.80 2.93 -15.70
N SER A 181 -13.54 4.02 -15.97
CA SER A 181 -13.11 5.05 -16.92
C SER A 181 -11.82 5.75 -16.45
N LYS A 182 -11.76 6.15 -15.17
CA LYS A 182 -10.56 6.73 -14.55
C LYS A 182 -9.38 5.76 -14.58
N PHE A 183 -9.62 4.49 -14.24
CA PHE A 183 -8.58 3.46 -14.29
C PHE A 183 -8.03 3.29 -15.71
N ASP A 184 -8.88 3.28 -16.73
CA ASP A 184 -8.44 3.12 -18.11
C ASP A 184 -7.68 4.35 -18.62
N GLU A 185 -8.05 5.55 -18.17
CA GLU A 185 -7.29 6.78 -18.42
C GLU A 185 -5.89 6.74 -17.77
N GLU A 186 -5.80 6.37 -16.49
CA GLU A 186 -4.52 6.24 -15.79
C GLU A 186 -3.63 5.18 -16.44
N ARG A 187 -4.20 4.01 -16.76
CA ARG A 187 -3.50 2.95 -17.47
C ARG A 187 -2.95 3.43 -18.82
N ARG A 188 -3.73 4.20 -19.59
CA ARG A 188 -3.28 4.77 -20.86
C ARG A 188 -2.14 5.78 -20.65
N LYS A 189 -2.23 6.64 -19.63
CA LYS A 189 -1.16 7.59 -19.29
C LYS A 189 0.14 6.86 -18.96
N GLU A 190 0.11 5.92 -18.03
CA GLU A 190 1.28 5.11 -17.65
C GLU A 190 1.87 4.36 -18.85
N TYR A 191 1.02 3.73 -19.67
CA TYR A 191 1.49 3.03 -20.87
C TYR A 191 2.19 3.99 -21.86
N THR A 192 1.62 5.17 -22.10
CA THR A 192 2.25 6.14 -23.01
C THR A 192 3.58 6.67 -22.48
N GLU A 193 3.71 6.85 -21.18
CA GLU A 193 4.95 7.25 -20.52
C GLU A 193 6.00 6.14 -20.62
N ALA A 194 5.62 4.88 -20.34
CA ALA A 194 6.51 3.73 -20.49
C ALA A 194 7.00 3.59 -21.95
N VAL A 195 6.12 3.77 -22.94
CA VAL A 195 6.51 3.74 -24.36
C VAL A 195 7.46 4.88 -24.73
N LYS A 196 7.24 6.10 -24.20
CA LYS A 196 8.15 7.24 -24.40
C LYS A 196 9.52 6.97 -23.77
N MET A 197 9.56 6.44 -22.54
CA MET A 197 10.79 6.03 -21.87
C MET A 197 11.54 4.97 -22.69
N GLN A 198 10.86 3.92 -23.13
CA GLN A 198 11.47 2.87 -23.94
C GLN A 198 12.04 3.41 -25.28
N LYS A 199 11.34 4.37 -25.92
CA LYS A 199 11.86 5.03 -27.13
C LYS A 199 13.12 5.84 -26.82
N SER A 200 13.14 6.58 -25.71
CA SER A 200 14.31 7.36 -25.30
C SER A 200 15.51 6.46 -24.99
N GLU A 201 15.31 5.35 -24.28
CA GLU A 201 16.35 4.36 -23.98
C GLU A 201 16.91 3.73 -25.25
N LYS A 202 16.06 3.40 -26.24
CA LYS A 202 16.50 2.89 -27.54
C LYS A 202 17.38 3.91 -28.28
N VAL A 203 17.02 5.19 -28.24
CA VAL A 203 17.83 6.27 -28.85
C VAL A 203 19.18 6.40 -28.16
N VAL A 204 19.20 6.41 -26.82
CA VAL A 204 20.44 6.47 -26.02
C VAL A 204 21.33 5.25 -26.29
N LYS A 205 20.75 4.05 -26.36
CA LYS A 205 21.50 2.83 -26.67
C LYS A 205 22.12 2.90 -28.06
N LYS A 206 21.35 3.30 -29.07
CA LYS A 206 21.83 3.43 -30.46
C LYS A 206 22.91 4.51 -30.62
N THR A 207 22.78 5.63 -29.90
CA THR A 207 23.82 6.68 -29.92
C THR A 207 25.09 6.21 -29.22
N LYS A 208 24.98 5.51 -28.08
CA LYS A 208 26.14 4.90 -27.40
C LYS A 208 26.85 3.87 -28.27
N GLU A 209 26.12 3.03 -28.99
CA GLU A 209 26.68 2.07 -29.96
C GLU A 209 27.45 2.79 -31.06
N LYS A 210 26.85 3.81 -31.69
CA LYS A 210 27.54 4.62 -32.72
C LYS A 210 28.78 5.34 -32.20
N LEU A 211 28.73 5.90 -30.99
CA LEU A 211 29.89 6.57 -30.40
C LEU A 211 31.04 5.60 -30.15
N ARG A 212 30.75 4.36 -29.73
CA ARG A 212 31.75 3.29 -29.62
C ARG A 212 32.35 2.95 -30.98
N GLU A 213 31.53 2.77 -32.01
CA GLU A 213 32.04 2.52 -33.37
C GLU A 213 32.95 3.65 -33.90
N ILE A 214 32.64 4.91 -33.56
CA ILE A 214 33.48 6.05 -33.94
C ILE A 214 34.80 6.01 -33.16
N LEU A 215 34.75 5.76 -31.85
CA LEU A 215 35.94 5.62 -31.01
C LEU A 215 36.85 4.49 -31.53
N ASP A 216 36.28 3.32 -31.83
CA ASP A 216 37.02 2.17 -32.37
C ASP A 216 37.71 2.52 -33.70
N LYS A 217 37.02 3.29 -34.56
CA LYS A 217 37.60 3.77 -35.83
C LYS A 217 38.70 4.80 -35.61
N GLU A 218 38.55 5.71 -34.65
CA GLU A 218 39.59 6.66 -34.28
C GLU A 218 40.83 5.94 -33.75
N GLU A 219 40.67 4.99 -32.83
CA GLU A 219 41.76 4.14 -32.33
C GLU A 219 42.46 3.40 -33.48
N GLN A 220 41.70 2.85 -34.42
CA GLN A 220 42.25 2.19 -35.60
C GLN A 220 43.08 3.15 -36.48
N ILE A 221 42.58 4.37 -36.75
CA ILE A 221 43.31 5.38 -37.52
C ILE A 221 44.59 5.80 -36.77
N THR A 222 44.49 6.01 -35.45
CA THR A 222 45.61 6.41 -34.59
C THR A 222 46.69 5.32 -34.58
N TYR A 223 46.29 4.05 -34.53
CA TYR A 223 47.20 2.91 -34.70
C TYR A 223 47.92 2.96 -36.05
N PHE A 224 47.19 3.18 -37.16
CA PHE A 224 47.81 3.27 -38.48
C PHE A 224 48.76 4.47 -38.65
N GLN A 225 48.39 5.63 -38.13
CA GLN A 225 49.24 6.83 -38.15
C GLN A 225 50.54 6.60 -37.36
N ASN A 226 50.44 5.91 -36.22
CA ASN A 226 51.60 5.58 -35.41
C ASN A 226 52.31 4.30 -35.85
N ASN A 227 51.83 3.60 -36.88
CA ASN A 227 52.37 2.30 -37.27
C ASN A 227 53.84 2.36 -37.65
N THR A 228 54.27 3.39 -38.39
CA THR A 228 55.70 3.58 -38.74
C THR A 228 56.56 3.85 -37.50
N LYS A 229 56.03 4.59 -36.52
CA LYS A 229 56.68 4.82 -35.23
C LYS A 229 56.73 3.55 -34.38
N ILE A 230 55.63 2.81 -34.30
CA ILE A 230 55.54 1.52 -33.60
C ILE A 230 56.49 0.49 -34.22
N ILE A 231 56.53 0.39 -35.56
CA ILE A 231 57.46 -0.47 -36.29
C ILE A 231 58.90 -0.03 -36.00
N LYS A 232 59.20 1.27 -36.07
CA LYS A 232 60.53 1.79 -35.78
C LYS A 232 60.94 1.51 -34.33
N ASP A 233 60.06 1.73 -33.37
CA ASP A 233 60.29 1.47 -31.95
C ASP A 233 60.42 -0.05 -31.68
N ALA A 234 59.70 -0.90 -32.40
CA ALA A 234 59.86 -2.35 -32.36
C ALA A 234 61.18 -2.82 -32.99
N TRP A 235 61.64 -2.17 -34.07
CA TRP A 235 62.95 -2.41 -34.67
C TRP A 235 64.10 -1.95 -33.77
N LEU A 236 63.89 -0.86 -33.04
CA LEU A 236 64.84 -0.30 -32.08
C LEU A 236 64.74 -0.94 -30.69
N ALA A 237 63.71 -1.76 -30.45
CA ALA A 237 63.53 -2.46 -29.19
C ALA A 237 64.73 -3.40 -28.97
N PRO A 238 65.35 -3.38 -27.77
CA PRO A 238 66.46 -4.27 -27.47
C PRO A 238 65.99 -5.73 -27.60
N ARG A 239 66.62 -6.47 -28.53
CA ARG A 239 66.27 -7.87 -28.80
C ARG A 239 66.31 -8.70 -27.53
N THR A 240 65.33 -9.57 -27.36
CA THR A 240 65.29 -10.47 -26.22
C THR A 240 66.46 -11.46 -26.28
N ARG A 241 66.90 -11.99 -25.12
CA ARG A 241 68.05 -12.92 -25.05
C ARG A 241 67.89 -14.15 -25.97
N GLN A 242 66.65 -14.60 -26.22
CA GLN A 242 66.37 -15.74 -27.09
C GLN A 242 66.56 -15.39 -28.58
N GLU A 243 66.11 -14.21 -29.01
CA GLU A 243 66.26 -13.73 -30.39
C GLU A 243 67.74 -13.46 -30.74
N ALA A 244 68.50 -12.89 -29.80
CA ALA A 244 69.94 -12.70 -29.96
C ALA A 244 70.68 -14.04 -30.15
N ARG A 245 70.24 -15.10 -29.45
CA ARG A 245 70.82 -16.44 -29.56
C ARG A 245 70.54 -17.06 -30.93
N TRP A 246 69.35 -16.82 -31.48
CA TRP A 246 68.94 -17.29 -32.81
C TRP A 246 69.66 -16.57 -33.96
N SER A 247 69.87 -15.25 -33.86
CA SER A 247 70.66 -14.50 -34.84
C SER A 247 72.12 -14.99 -34.89
N ARG A 248 72.75 -15.19 -33.72
CA ARG A 248 74.11 -15.75 -33.65
C ARG A 248 74.21 -17.13 -34.27
N LEU A 249 73.19 -17.97 -34.07
CA LEU A 249 73.13 -19.30 -34.68
C LEU A 249 73.05 -19.24 -36.21
N LYS A 250 72.36 -18.24 -36.77
CA LYS A 250 72.32 -18.00 -38.22
C LYS A 250 73.65 -17.49 -38.78
N GLU A 251 74.27 -16.51 -38.11
CA GLU A 251 75.59 -16.00 -38.48
C GLU A 251 76.63 -17.11 -38.47
N TRP A 252 76.67 -17.90 -37.39
CA TRP A 252 77.56 -19.05 -37.26
C TRP A 252 77.35 -20.09 -38.37
N ARG A 253 76.10 -20.32 -38.79
CA ARG A 253 75.80 -21.20 -39.92
C ARG A 253 76.35 -20.67 -41.24
N SER A 254 76.29 -19.35 -41.47
CA SER A 254 76.87 -18.73 -42.66
C SER A 254 78.41 -18.76 -42.64
N GLU A 255 79.03 -18.61 -41.47
CA GLU A 255 80.47 -18.69 -41.31
C GLU A 255 80.97 -20.10 -41.62
N ILE A 256 80.29 -21.13 -41.12
CA ILE A 256 80.59 -22.54 -41.45
C ILE A 256 80.51 -22.78 -42.96
N LEU A 257 79.47 -22.26 -43.62
CA LEU A 257 79.34 -22.37 -45.08
C LEU A 257 80.48 -21.65 -45.82
N SER A 258 80.87 -20.47 -45.34
CA SER A 258 82.00 -19.73 -45.92
C SER A 258 83.34 -20.44 -45.72
N GLN A 259 83.54 -21.13 -44.60
CA GLN A 259 84.75 -21.90 -44.33
C GLN A 259 84.81 -23.16 -45.18
N ARG A 260 83.68 -23.86 -45.39
CA ARG A 260 83.61 -24.98 -46.34
C ARG A 260 83.95 -24.54 -47.76
N GLN A 261 83.41 -23.41 -48.22
CA GLN A 261 83.78 -22.84 -49.53
C GLN A 261 85.27 -22.48 -49.62
N LYS A 262 85.89 -22.00 -48.54
CA LYS A 262 87.35 -21.75 -48.51
C LYS A 262 88.17 -23.04 -48.52
N GLN A 263 87.70 -24.11 -47.88
CA GLN A 263 88.34 -25.42 -47.91
C GLN A 263 88.26 -26.07 -49.30
N ASP A 264 87.09 -26.01 -49.95
CA ASP A 264 86.90 -26.48 -51.32
C ASP A 264 87.79 -25.71 -52.32
N ASN A 265 87.99 -24.41 -52.10
CA ASN A 265 88.91 -23.59 -52.92
C ASN A 265 90.41 -23.77 -52.59
N SER A 266 90.75 -24.50 -51.52
CA SER A 266 92.14 -24.77 -51.09
C SER A 266 92.62 -26.20 -51.37
N SER A 267 91.75 -27.04 -51.94
CA SER A 267 92.13 -28.38 -52.40
C SER A 267 92.70 -28.26 -53.82
N PRO A 268 93.99 -28.57 -54.06
CA PRO A 268 94.57 -28.46 -55.39
C PRO A 268 94.02 -29.58 -56.28
N VAL A 269 93.66 -29.20 -57.50
CA VAL A 269 93.34 -30.10 -58.60
C VAL A 269 94.50 -31.10 -58.78
N GLN A 270 94.20 -32.38 -58.65
CA GLN A 270 94.94 -33.48 -59.26
C GLN A 270 93.95 -34.43 -59.93
#